data_AF-A0A7M2X0L6-F1
#
_entry.id   AF-A0A7M2X0L6-F1
#
_cell.length_a   1.000
_cell.length_b   1.000
_cell.length_c   1.000
_cell.angle_alpha   90.00
_cell.angle_beta   90.00
_cell.angle_gamma   90.00
#
_symmetry.space_group_name_H-M   'P 1'
#
loop_
_entity.id
_entity.type
_entity.pdbx_description
1 polymer ?
#
loop_
_entity_poly.entity_id
_entity_poly.type
_entity_poly.pdbx_seq_one_letter_code
_entity_poly.pdbx_strand_id
1 'polypeptide(L)'
;MADLADGESTEMQGSGSKPYVLRNSGGVYSCTCPAWRNQSTAIEVRTCKHLRKLRGDAAEEARLGGALPQKPVKATKVDEEGNEVAGPPILLAESWDNAADLAGWWMSEKLDGVRAYWDGKQFLSRQGNLYHAPDWFIEGLPNTPLDGELWIGRKKFQRTVSVVRRQDKSELWKEVQYLVFDAPAAAGGFEDRLALLRDTLAGSKAKYAEPHAQQLCRDIASLRTELSRVEALGGEGLMLRQPGSKYAAGRSSTLLKVKTFHDAEAMVIGHQDGLGKHKGRLGALLVKLADGTQFAVGTGFSDKERGAPPAVGATITFRYQELSEAGVPRFPSYVGVRTDGKTNGGVVPSGPAATTSGKAAATKSSTVVQVGRALPAGETEPGTNGPSSKTGESGSNVAPPAFRRFEYNDEKSSKFWEVGRSGCDVTTKWGRIGSAGQSKSKTFANEDAAKKQAEKLIEEKTGEGYDEV
;
A
#
# COMPACT_ATOMS: atom_id res chain seq x y z
N MET A 1 31.04 -5.44 -28.84
CA MET A 1 31.04 -6.06 -27.50
C MET A 1 29.93 -7.09 -27.48
N ALA A 2 30.10 -8.20 -26.76
CA ALA A 2 28.98 -9.11 -26.52
C ALA A 2 27.85 -8.33 -25.82
N ASP A 3 26.61 -8.52 -26.26
CA ASP A 3 25.45 -7.96 -25.57
C ASP A 3 25.38 -8.55 -24.15
N LEU A 4 24.71 -7.87 -23.22
CA LEU A 4 24.59 -8.33 -21.83
C LEU A 4 23.53 -9.42 -21.74
N ALA A 5 23.86 -10.56 -21.12
CA ALA A 5 22.86 -11.55 -20.75
C ALA A 5 21.93 -11.01 -19.64
N ASP A 6 20.82 -11.69 -19.41
CA ASP A 6 19.87 -11.24 -18.38
C ASP A 6 20.52 -11.25 -16.99
N GLY A 7 20.39 -10.13 -16.26
CA GLY A 7 20.99 -9.93 -14.94
C GLY A 7 22.42 -9.41 -14.97
N GLU A 8 23.10 -9.41 -16.12
CA GLU A 8 24.46 -8.93 -16.25
C GLU A 8 24.57 -7.40 -16.26
N SER A 9 25.72 -6.92 -15.79
CA SER A 9 26.10 -5.52 -15.84
C SER A 9 27.53 -5.36 -16.34
N THR A 10 27.79 -4.25 -17.03
CA THR A 10 29.12 -3.83 -17.43
C THR A 10 29.32 -2.34 -17.13
N GLU A 11 30.57 -1.92 -17.06
CA GLU A 11 30.93 -0.53 -16.86
C GLU A 11 31.40 0.11 -18.17
N MET A 12 30.97 1.34 -18.41
CA MET A 12 31.40 2.11 -19.57
C MET A 12 31.83 3.50 -19.14
N GLN A 13 33.08 3.84 -19.46
CA GLN A 13 33.60 5.19 -19.24
C GLN A 13 32.83 6.19 -20.08
N GLY A 14 32.26 7.20 -19.41
CA GLY A 14 31.51 8.29 -20.02
C GLY A 14 32.16 9.65 -19.78
N SER A 15 31.35 10.70 -19.81
CA SER A 15 31.79 12.08 -19.55
C SER A 15 31.96 12.42 -18.07
N GLY A 16 31.57 11.53 -17.15
CA GLY A 16 31.79 11.68 -15.71
C GLY A 16 33.12 11.09 -15.26
N SER A 17 33.56 11.47 -14.06
CA SER A 17 34.78 10.93 -13.43
C SER A 17 34.64 9.45 -13.02
N LYS A 18 33.42 8.97 -12.77
CA LYS A 18 33.12 7.56 -12.50
C LYS A 18 32.51 6.91 -13.75
N PRO A 19 32.84 5.64 -14.05
CA PRO A 19 32.22 4.91 -15.15
C PRO A 19 30.73 4.73 -14.89
N TYR A 20 29.95 4.70 -15.98
CA TYR A 20 28.52 4.42 -15.90
C TYR A 20 28.29 2.92 -15.93
N VAL A 21 27.51 2.41 -14.99
CA VAL A 21 27.02 1.03 -15.01
C VAL A 21 25.88 0.92 -16.02
N LEU A 22 26.00 -0.04 -16.92
CA LEU A 22 24.98 -0.51 -17.86
C LEU A 22 24.54 -1.89 -17.41
N ARG A 23 23.24 -2.16 -17.40
CA ARG A 23 22.70 -3.42 -16.90
C ARG A 23 21.54 -3.90 -17.77
N ASN A 24 21.50 -5.19 -18.06
CA ASN A 24 20.32 -5.86 -18.57
C ASN A 24 19.62 -6.57 -17.40
N SER A 25 18.33 -6.31 -17.19
CA SER A 25 17.57 -6.94 -16.11
C SER A 25 16.15 -7.22 -16.55
N GLY A 26 15.78 -8.50 -16.54
CA GLY A 26 14.59 -9.03 -17.17
C GLY A 26 14.42 -8.54 -18.59
N GLY A 27 15.49 -8.44 -19.41
CA GLY A 27 15.45 -7.91 -20.79
C GLY A 27 15.31 -6.38 -20.91
N VAL A 28 15.37 -5.65 -19.80
CA VAL A 28 15.29 -4.18 -19.76
C VAL A 28 16.70 -3.61 -19.59
N TYR A 29 17.12 -2.78 -20.53
CA TYR A 29 18.44 -2.15 -20.49
C TYR A 29 18.40 -0.83 -19.72
N SER A 30 19.30 -0.70 -18.75
CA SER A 30 19.47 0.51 -17.96
C SER A 30 20.88 1.04 -18.01
N CYS A 31 21.02 2.35 -17.82
CA CYS A 31 22.31 3.01 -17.73
C CYS A 31 22.28 4.12 -16.66
N THR A 32 23.30 4.18 -15.82
CA THR A 32 23.41 5.20 -14.76
C THR A 32 23.74 6.61 -15.29
N CYS A 33 23.98 6.76 -16.59
CA CYS A 33 24.29 8.06 -17.17
C CYS A 33 23.10 9.05 -17.09
N PRO A 34 23.34 10.36 -16.91
CA PRO A 34 22.27 11.36 -16.84
C PRO A 34 21.34 11.34 -18.06
N ALA A 35 21.89 11.12 -19.26
CA ALA A 35 21.12 11.10 -20.51
C ALA A 35 20.09 9.96 -20.57
N TRP A 36 20.30 8.86 -19.84
CA TRP A 36 19.34 7.77 -19.73
C TRP A 36 18.41 7.96 -18.52
N ARG A 37 18.96 8.32 -17.35
CA ARG A 37 18.20 8.48 -16.10
C ARG A 37 17.11 9.55 -16.20
N ASN A 38 17.39 10.63 -16.92
CA ASN A 38 16.54 11.81 -16.99
C ASN A 38 15.53 11.76 -18.16
N GLN A 39 15.41 10.64 -18.88
CA GLN A 39 14.40 10.52 -19.93
C GLN A 39 13.00 10.42 -19.33
N SER A 40 12.06 11.15 -19.93
CA SER A 40 10.65 11.14 -19.54
C SER A 40 9.86 9.96 -20.10
N THR A 41 10.51 9.07 -20.87
CA THR A 41 9.89 7.88 -21.45
C THR A 41 9.94 6.68 -20.49
N ALA A 42 9.15 5.65 -20.78
CA ALA A 42 9.16 4.40 -20.02
C ALA A 42 10.54 3.74 -20.10
N ILE A 43 10.99 3.13 -18.99
CA ILE A 43 12.33 2.53 -18.85
C ILE A 43 12.68 1.56 -19.99
N GLU A 44 11.68 0.82 -20.46
CA GLU A 44 11.74 -0.14 -21.58
C GLU A 44 12.17 0.48 -22.91
N VAL A 45 11.89 1.76 -23.14
CA VAL A 45 12.20 2.48 -24.40
C VAL A 45 13.21 3.60 -24.18
N ARG A 46 13.87 3.62 -23.01
CA ARG A 46 14.97 4.55 -22.78
C ARG A 46 16.22 4.05 -23.47
N THR A 47 16.98 4.96 -24.05
CA THR A 47 18.25 4.65 -24.72
C THR A 47 19.30 5.70 -24.36
N CYS A 48 20.57 5.44 -24.63
CA CYS A 48 21.59 6.47 -24.58
C CYS A 48 22.76 6.09 -25.47
N LYS A 49 23.70 7.01 -25.67
CA LYS A 49 24.94 6.74 -26.42
C LYS A 49 25.71 5.53 -25.89
N HIS A 50 25.64 5.25 -24.58
CA HIS A 50 26.35 4.11 -23.98
C HIS A 50 25.67 2.78 -24.33
N LEU A 51 24.33 2.71 -24.29
CA LEU A 51 23.59 1.52 -24.70
C LEU A 51 23.74 1.26 -26.21
N ARG A 52 23.70 2.31 -27.02
CA ARG A 52 24.00 2.24 -28.46
C ARG A 52 25.42 1.76 -28.73
N LYS A 53 26.41 2.26 -27.98
CA LYS A 53 27.81 1.82 -28.10
C LYS A 53 28.02 0.36 -27.64
N LEU A 54 27.28 -0.07 -26.63
CA LEU A 54 27.35 -1.45 -26.11
C LEU A 54 26.75 -2.44 -27.11
N ARG A 55 25.53 -2.15 -27.57
CA ARG A 55 24.68 -3.08 -28.33
C ARG A 55 24.78 -2.91 -29.85
N GLY A 56 25.22 -1.75 -30.31
CA GLY A 56 25.14 -1.31 -31.70
C GLY A 56 23.82 -0.57 -31.98
N ASP A 57 23.88 0.41 -32.88
CA ASP A 57 22.71 1.25 -33.22
C ASP A 57 21.54 0.42 -33.78
N ALA A 58 21.81 -0.55 -34.66
CA ALA A 58 20.76 -1.39 -35.24
C ALA A 58 20.03 -2.26 -34.19
N ALA A 59 20.76 -2.85 -33.24
CA ALA A 59 20.18 -3.67 -32.17
C ALA A 59 19.43 -2.82 -31.14
N GLU A 60 19.88 -1.58 -30.92
CA GLU A 60 19.20 -0.63 -30.06
C GLU A 60 17.95 -0.05 -30.73
N GLU A 61 17.99 0.25 -32.03
CA GLU A 61 16.85 0.72 -32.80
C GLU A 61 15.76 -0.36 -32.92
N ALA A 62 16.14 -1.61 -33.19
CA ALA A 62 15.23 -2.75 -33.19
C ALA A 62 14.56 -2.95 -31.81
N ARG A 63 15.30 -2.72 -30.70
CA ARG A 63 14.75 -2.79 -29.34
C ARG A 63 13.75 -1.67 -29.06
N LEU A 64 13.98 -0.49 -29.61
CA LEU A 64 13.11 0.67 -29.43
C LEU A 64 11.87 0.63 -30.34
N GLY A 65 11.83 -0.27 -31.33
CA GLY A 65 10.61 -0.64 -32.04
C GLY A 65 10.27 0.11 -33.33
N GLY A 66 11.20 0.83 -33.97
CA GLY A 66 11.01 1.44 -35.31
C GLY A 66 9.98 2.58 -35.37
N ALA A 67 10.38 3.73 -35.95
CA ALA A 67 9.61 4.99 -36.04
C ALA A 67 9.05 5.54 -34.71
N LEU A 68 9.72 6.59 -34.20
CA LEU A 68 9.37 7.32 -32.98
C LEU A 68 7.87 7.67 -32.92
N PRO A 69 7.11 7.26 -31.89
CA PRO A 69 5.82 7.88 -31.63
C PRO A 69 6.06 9.33 -31.21
N GLN A 70 5.24 10.24 -31.75
CA GLN A 70 5.28 11.64 -31.37
C GLN A 70 5.11 11.82 -29.85
N LYS A 71 5.72 12.89 -29.35
CA LYS A 71 5.70 13.36 -27.97
C LYS A 71 4.32 13.10 -27.32
N PRO A 72 4.24 12.37 -26.19
CA PRO A 72 2.96 12.13 -25.55
C PRO A 72 2.40 13.46 -25.02
N VAL A 73 1.32 13.92 -25.65
CA VAL A 73 0.32 14.74 -24.95
C VAL A 73 -0.23 13.87 -23.83
N LYS A 74 -0.49 14.44 -22.65
CA LYS A 74 -1.23 13.75 -21.59
C LYS A 74 -2.53 13.23 -22.18
N ALA A 75 -2.59 11.93 -22.47
CA ALA A 75 -3.82 11.27 -22.80
C ALA A 75 -4.62 11.16 -21.50
N THR A 76 -5.54 12.09 -21.31
CA THR A 76 -6.76 11.80 -20.57
C THR A 76 -7.35 10.55 -21.22
N LYS A 77 -7.27 9.39 -20.55
CA LYS A 77 -7.81 8.15 -21.11
C LYS A 77 -9.31 8.33 -21.18
N VAL A 78 -9.86 8.30 -22.38
CA VAL A 78 -11.28 8.40 -22.63
C VAL A 78 -11.83 7.04 -23.07
N ASP A 79 -13.02 6.67 -22.61
CA ASP A 79 -13.75 5.50 -23.13
C ASP A 79 -14.21 5.73 -24.59
N GLU A 80 -14.87 4.74 -25.20
CA GLU A 80 -15.42 4.86 -26.58
C GLU A 80 -16.43 6.02 -26.70
N GLU A 81 -16.97 6.50 -25.57
CA GLU A 81 -17.87 7.65 -25.47
C GLU A 81 -17.20 8.98 -25.07
N GLY A 82 -15.88 9.03 -24.86
CA GLY A 82 -15.16 10.26 -24.56
C GLY A 82 -15.02 10.64 -23.07
N ASN A 83 -15.37 9.76 -22.12
CA ASN A 83 -15.29 10.04 -20.67
C ASN A 83 -13.97 9.62 -20.05
N GLU A 84 -13.47 10.41 -19.09
CA GLU A 84 -12.30 10.08 -18.27
C GLU A 84 -12.43 8.68 -17.62
N VAL A 85 -11.62 7.73 -18.07
CA VAL A 85 -11.54 6.38 -17.50
C VAL A 85 -10.73 6.47 -16.20
N ALA A 86 -11.45 6.57 -15.09
CA ALA A 86 -10.88 6.37 -13.75
C ALA A 86 -10.29 4.95 -13.64
N GLY A 87 -9.25 4.78 -12.82
CA GLY A 87 -8.71 3.44 -12.51
C GLY A 87 -9.78 2.51 -11.91
N PRO A 88 -9.54 1.19 -11.88
CA PRO A 88 -10.54 0.22 -11.44
C PRO A 88 -11.04 0.51 -10.01
N PRO A 89 -12.30 0.18 -9.69
CA PRO A 89 -12.91 0.47 -8.39
C PRO A 89 -12.34 -0.45 -7.31
N ILE A 90 -11.21 -0.05 -6.73
CA ILE A 90 -10.44 -0.87 -5.80
C ILE A 90 -10.64 -0.47 -4.34
N LEU A 91 -10.74 -1.47 -3.47
CA LEU A 91 -10.70 -1.29 -2.01
C LEU A 91 -9.24 -1.07 -1.54
N LEU A 92 -9.02 -0.07 -0.70
CA LEU A 92 -7.71 0.30 -0.17
C LEU A 92 -7.68 0.13 1.36
N ALA A 93 -6.61 -0.48 1.86
CA ALA A 93 -6.46 -0.76 3.28
C ALA A 93 -6.02 0.46 4.09
N GLU A 94 -6.52 0.59 5.31
CA GLU A 94 -5.97 1.45 6.36
C GLU A 94 -4.87 0.75 7.16
N SER A 95 -4.06 1.51 7.90
CA SER A 95 -3.07 0.92 8.81
C SER A 95 -3.75 0.57 10.13
N TRP A 96 -3.49 -0.61 10.68
CA TRP A 96 -3.91 -0.92 12.04
C TRP A 96 -3.05 -0.15 13.05
N ASP A 97 -3.68 0.42 14.07
CA ASP A 97 -3.09 1.31 15.07
C ASP A 97 -2.72 0.60 16.39
N ASN A 98 -2.90 -0.73 16.45
CA ASN A 98 -2.76 -1.58 17.65
C ASN A 98 -3.84 -1.37 18.73
N ALA A 99 -4.86 -0.55 18.50
CA ALA A 99 -5.92 -0.30 19.46
C ALA A 99 -7.17 -1.14 19.22
N ALA A 100 -7.49 -1.43 17.95
CA ALA A 100 -8.67 -2.22 17.60
C ALA A 100 -8.47 -3.70 17.94
N ASP A 101 -9.48 -4.32 18.57
CA ASP A 101 -9.59 -5.78 18.67
C ASP A 101 -9.93 -6.37 17.29
N LEU A 102 -9.15 -7.36 16.89
CA LEU A 102 -9.24 -8.01 15.58
C LEU A 102 -9.64 -9.49 15.70
N ALA A 103 -10.09 -9.93 16.88
CA ALA A 103 -10.69 -11.24 17.05
C ALA A 103 -11.86 -11.43 16.07
N GLY A 104 -11.90 -12.58 15.41
CA GLY A 104 -12.88 -12.93 14.39
C GLY A 104 -12.62 -12.34 13.00
N TRP A 105 -11.65 -11.43 12.82
CA TRP A 105 -11.34 -10.91 11.49
C TRP A 105 -10.62 -11.93 10.62
N TRP A 106 -10.82 -11.86 9.31
CA TRP A 106 -10.07 -12.67 8.36
C TRP A 106 -8.67 -12.12 8.19
N MET A 107 -7.68 -12.99 8.18
CA MET A 107 -6.26 -12.70 8.17
C MET A 107 -5.59 -13.44 7.02
N SER A 108 -4.74 -12.75 6.27
CA SER A 108 -3.93 -13.30 5.19
C SER A 108 -2.55 -12.66 5.15
N GLU A 109 -1.59 -13.31 4.51
CA GLU A 109 -0.27 -12.71 4.28
C GLU A 109 -0.40 -11.46 3.41
N LYS A 110 0.29 -10.39 3.78
CA LYS A 110 0.46 -9.24 2.88
C LYS A 110 1.55 -9.58 1.85
N LEU A 111 1.12 -9.71 0.61
CA LEU A 111 2.00 -10.02 -0.52
C LEU A 111 2.71 -8.74 -1.02
N ASP A 112 4.04 -8.83 -1.18
CA ASP A 112 4.87 -7.78 -1.79
C ASP A 112 5.03 -8.05 -3.30
N GLY A 113 3.92 -7.92 -4.03
CA GLY A 113 3.84 -8.17 -5.47
C GLY A 113 3.43 -6.92 -6.24
N VAL A 114 2.67 -7.13 -7.32
CA VAL A 114 2.05 -6.03 -8.08
C VAL A 114 0.54 -6.26 -8.15
N ARG A 115 -0.22 -5.42 -7.46
CA ARG A 115 -1.70 -5.46 -7.49
C ARG A 115 -2.23 -5.40 -8.92
N ALA A 116 -3.09 -6.35 -9.26
CA ALA A 116 -3.77 -6.43 -10.53
C ALA A 116 -5.27 -6.64 -10.31
N TYR A 117 -6.06 -5.86 -11.04
CA TYR A 117 -7.50 -6.00 -11.14
C TYR A 117 -7.79 -6.70 -12.46
N TRP A 118 -8.38 -7.88 -12.39
CA TRP A 118 -8.92 -8.56 -13.56
C TRP A 118 -10.32 -8.02 -13.83
N ASP A 119 -10.56 -7.43 -14.99
CA ASP A 119 -11.86 -6.86 -15.35
C ASP A 119 -12.84 -7.86 -15.99
N GLY A 120 -12.47 -9.14 -16.04
CA GLY A 120 -13.18 -10.18 -16.78
C GLY A 120 -12.52 -10.51 -18.13
N LYS A 121 -11.58 -9.69 -18.60
CA LYS A 121 -10.90 -9.87 -19.91
C LYS A 121 -9.41 -9.63 -19.86
N GLN A 122 -8.94 -8.69 -19.03
CA GLN A 122 -7.56 -8.24 -18.98
C GLN A 122 -7.18 -7.75 -17.58
N PHE A 123 -5.87 -7.67 -17.35
CA PHE A 123 -5.32 -7.18 -16.09
C PHE A 123 -5.03 -5.69 -16.13
N LEU A 124 -5.60 -4.98 -15.16
CA LEU A 124 -5.42 -3.55 -14.95
C LEU A 124 -4.65 -3.30 -13.66
N SER A 125 -3.68 -2.40 -13.71
CA SER A 125 -3.04 -1.86 -12.52
C SER A 125 -3.99 -0.98 -11.72
N ARG A 126 -3.54 -0.61 -10.52
CA ARG A 126 -4.20 0.35 -9.64
C ARG A 126 -4.60 1.68 -10.32
N GLN A 127 -3.84 2.12 -11.34
CA GLN A 127 -4.10 3.34 -12.11
C GLN A 127 -4.79 3.07 -13.46
N GLY A 128 -5.27 1.85 -13.72
CA GLY A 128 -5.91 1.49 -14.98
C GLY A 128 -4.93 1.31 -16.14
N ASN A 129 -3.64 1.12 -15.89
CA ASN A 129 -2.69 0.70 -16.93
C ASN A 129 -2.80 -0.80 -17.18
N LEU A 130 -2.84 -1.19 -18.44
CA LEU A 130 -2.89 -2.59 -18.88
C LEU A 130 -1.58 -3.31 -18.56
N TYR A 131 -1.70 -4.53 -18.02
CA TYR A 131 -0.61 -5.50 -18.01
C TYR A 131 -0.77 -6.42 -19.21
N HIS A 132 0.31 -6.59 -19.99
CA HIS A 132 0.31 -7.40 -21.22
C HIS A 132 0.55 -8.87 -20.87
N ALA A 133 -0.40 -9.46 -20.15
CA ALA A 133 -0.38 -10.88 -19.84
C ALA A 133 -0.54 -11.71 -21.12
N PRO A 134 0.22 -12.81 -21.30
CA PRO A 134 0.03 -13.74 -22.41
C PRO A 134 -1.33 -14.42 -22.37
N ASP A 135 -1.84 -14.81 -23.53
CA ASP A 135 -3.18 -15.42 -23.64
C ASP A 135 -3.26 -16.74 -22.85
N TRP A 136 -2.18 -17.52 -22.83
CA TRP A 136 -2.07 -18.75 -22.03
C TRP A 136 -2.04 -18.51 -20.51
N PHE A 137 -1.71 -17.29 -20.07
CA PHE A 137 -1.69 -16.94 -18.64
C PHE A 137 -3.09 -16.66 -18.12
N ILE A 138 -3.92 -16.02 -18.95
CA ILE A 138 -5.31 -15.64 -18.63
C ILE A 138 -6.32 -16.74 -18.99
N GLU A 139 -5.89 -17.78 -19.71
CA GLU A 139 -6.73 -18.89 -20.12
C GLU A 139 -7.43 -19.52 -18.90
N GLY A 140 -8.76 -19.63 -18.98
CA GLY A 140 -9.58 -20.22 -17.94
C GLY A 140 -10.01 -19.25 -16.83
N LEU A 141 -9.51 -18.01 -16.78
CA LEU A 141 -10.04 -17.01 -15.85
C LEU A 141 -11.52 -16.71 -16.14
N PRO A 142 -12.33 -16.45 -15.09
CA PRO A 142 -13.75 -16.16 -15.26
C PRO A 142 -13.96 -14.78 -15.88
N ASN A 143 -15.12 -14.53 -16.48
CA ASN A 143 -15.48 -13.20 -16.97
C ASN A 143 -15.92 -12.23 -15.84
N THR A 144 -15.89 -12.68 -14.58
CA THR A 144 -16.21 -11.86 -13.41
C THR A 144 -14.98 -11.10 -12.94
N PRO A 145 -15.13 -9.82 -12.54
CA PRO A 145 -14.01 -9.06 -12.01
C PRO A 145 -13.42 -9.66 -10.73
N LEU A 146 -12.09 -9.71 -10.66
CA LEU A 146 -11.31 -10.22 -9.52
C LEU A 146 -10.26 -9.20 -9.10
N ASP A 147 -9.91 -9.20 -7.82
CA ASP A 147 -8.87 -8.32 -7.25
C ASP A 147 -7.83 -9.17 -6.53
N GLY A 148 -6.56 -8.99 -6.92
CA GLY A 148 -5.48 -9.85 -6.49
C GLY A 148 -4.11 -9.22 -6.66
N GLU A 149 -3.09 -10.03 -6.39
CA GLU A 149 -1.69 -9.65 -6.52
C GLU A 149 -1.00 -10.56 -7.55
N LEU A 150 -0.38 -9.98 -8.57
CA LEU A 150 0.61 -10.69 -9.38
C LEU A 150 1.87 -10.87 -8.53
N TRP A 151 2.28 -12.10 -8.29
CA TRP A 151 3.28 -12.43 -7.28
C TRP A 151 4.16 -13.61 -7.72
N ILE A 152 5.46 -13.52 -7.48
CA ILE A 152 6.43 -14.60 -7.78
C ILE A 152 6.88 -15.30 -6.50
N GLY A 153 7.10 -14.53 -5.44
CA GLY A 153 7.67 -15.04 -4.20
C GLY A 153 8.03 -13.93 -3.22
N ARG A 154 8.29 -14.32 -1.97
CA ARG A 154 8.78 -13.41 -0.93
C ARG A 154 10.12 -12.79 -1.35
N LYS A 155 10.31 -11.50 -1.08
CA LYS A 155 11.49 -10.72 -1.48
C LYS A 155 11.78 -10.70 -2.99
N LYS A 156 10.76 -10.96 -3.83
CA LYS A 156 10.88 -10.94 -5.30
C LYS A 156 10.15 -9.78 -5.97
N PHE A 157 9.74 -8.76 -5.23
CA PHE A 157 9.03 -7.59 -5.77
C PHE A 157 9.69 -7.01 -7.03
N GLN A 158 11.01 -6.75 -7.01
CA GLN A 158 11.71 -6.21 -8.18
C GLN A 158 11.64 -7.16 -9.39
N ARG A 159 11.74 -8.47 -9.17
CA ARG A 159 11.60 -9.48 -10.23
C ARG A 159 10.17 -9.49 -10.76
N THR A 160 9.17 -9.49 -9.88
CA THR A 160 7.74 -9.42 -10.28
C THR A 160 7.48 -8.20 -11.14
N VAL A 161 7.91 -7.01 -10.70
CA VAL A 161 7.79 -5.77 -11.48
C VAL A 161 8.47 -5.89 -12.84
N SER A 162 9.68 -6.46 -12.90
CA SER A 162 10.44 -6.62 -14.15
C SER A 162 9.77 -7.55 -15.16
N VAL A 163 8.93 -8.48 -14.71
CA VAL A 163 8.18 -9.39 -15.59
C VAL A 163 6.88 -8.74 -16.04
N VAL A 164 6.03 -8.29 -15.10
CA VAL A 164 4.65 -7.88 -15.42
C VAL A 164 4.56 -6.56 -16.18
N ARG A 165 5.60 -5.73 -16.15
CA ARG A 165 5.64 -4.45 -16.89
C ARG A 165 6.06 -4.59 -18.35
N ARG A 166 6.62 -5.74 -18.73
CA ARG A 166 7.02 -5.98 -20.11
C ARG A 166 5.80 -5.98 -21.02
N GLN A 167 6.01 -5.54 -22.26
CA GLN A 167 4.97 -5.39 -23.28
C GLN A 167 4.99 -6.53 -24.31
N ASP A 168 5.94 -7.46 -24.17
CA ASP A 168 6.27 -8.49 -25.14
C ASP A 168 5.54 -9.83 -24.90
N LYS A 169 4.63 -9.89 -23.90
CA LYS A 169 3.96 -11.14 -23.49
C LYS A 169 4.96 -12.28 -23.27
N SER A 170 6.10 -11.98 -22.64
CA SER A 170 7.20 -12.94 -22.44
C SER A 170 6.80 -14.22 -21.71
N GLU A 171 7.50 -15.32 -22.01
CA GLU A 171 7.44 -16.58 -21.26
C GLU A 171 7.85 -16.44 -19.78
N LEU A 172 8.50 -15.34 -19.39
CA LEU A 172 8.81 -15.01 -17.99
C LEU A 172 7.55 -14.93 -17.10
N TRP A 173 6.37 -14.71 -17.68
CA TRP A 173 5.10 -14.77 -16.95
C TRP A 173 4.85 -16.14 -16.30
N LYS A 174 5.56 -17.20 -16.70
CA LYS A 174 5.47 -18.53 -16.08
C LYS A 174 5.96 -18.54 -14.62
N GLU A 175 6.75 -17.54 -14.22
CA GLU A 175 7.18 -17.34 -12.83
C GLU A 175 6.08 -16.71 -11.96
N VAL A 176 5.07 -16.09 -12.57
CA VAL A 176 4.06 -15.29 -11.87
C VAL A 176 2.85 -16.14 -11.52
N GLN A 177 2.26 -15.88 -10.37
CA GLN A 177 0.94 -16.34 -9.97
C GLN A 177 0.05 -15.14 -9.66
N TYR A 178 -1.23 -15.24 -9.98
CA TYR A 178 -2.26 -14.27 -9.63
C TYR A 178 -2.98 -14.75 -8.37
N LEU A 179 -2.56 -14.24 -7.21
CA LEU A 179 -3.13 -14.58 -5.91
C LEU A 179 -4.33 -13.67 -5.64
N VAL A 180 -5.53 -14.23 -5.76
CA VAL A 180 -6.79 -13.48 -5.74
C VAL A 180 -7.31 -13.37 -4.31
N PHE A 181 -7.57 -12.16 -3.82
CA PHE A 181 -8.02 -11.96 -2.44
C PHE A 181 -9.44 -11.39 -2.32
N ASP A 182 -10.08 -10.96 -3.42
CA ASP A 182 -11.48 -10.51 -3.41
C ASP A 182 -12.13 -10.61 -4.80
N ALA A 183 -13.46 -10.53 -4.84
CA ALA A 183 -14.29 -10.53 -6.05
C ALA A 183 -15.21 -9.28 -6.06
N PRO A 184 -14.75 -8.12 -6.57
CA PRO A 184 -15.39 -6.82 -6.35
C PRO A 184 -16.84 -6.70 -6.83
N ALA A 185 -17.21 -7.45 -7.88
CA ALA A 185 -18.56 -7.45 -8.45
C ALA A 185 -19.52 -8.40 -7.74
N ALA A 186 -19.03 -9.26 -6.86
CA ALA A 186 -19.86 -10.24 -6.16
C ALA A 186 -20.68 -9.57 -5.05
N ALA A 187 -21.95 -9.99 -4.93
CA ALA A 187 -22.83 -9.54 -3.88
C ALA A 187 -22.45 -10.17 -2.53
N GLY A 188 -22.99 -9.61 -1.43
CA GLY A 188 -22.84 -10.16 -0.08
C GLY A 188 -21.62 -9.66 0.70
N GLY A 189 -21.40 -10.31 1.84
CA GLY A 189 -20.29 -10.07 2.75
C GLY A 189 -18.97 -10.63 2.23
N PHE A 190 -17.87 -10.41 2.95
CA PHE A 190 -16.56 -10.89 2.51
C PHE A 190 -16.50 -12.41 2.37
N GLU A 191 -17.19 -13.14 3.24
CA GLU A 191 -17.31 -14.59 3.25
C GLU A 191 -18.01 -15.11 1.99
N ASP A 192 -19.11 -14.46 1.58
CA ASP A 192 -19.84 -14.82 0.36
C ASP A 192 -18.94 -14.66 -0.87
N ARG A 193 -18.18 -13.56 -0.93
CA ARG A 193 -17.25 -13.29 -2.03
C ARG A 193 -16.06 -14.25 -2.03
N LEU A 194 -15.58 -14.64 -0.85
CA LEU A 194 -14.50 -15.63 -0.71
C LEU A 194 -14.96 -17.04 -1.11
N ALA A 195 -16.19 -17.43 -0.76
CA ALA A 195 -16.79 -18.68 -1.19
C ALA A 195 -16.95 -18.71 -2.71
N LEU A 196 -17.55 -17.66 -3.30
CA LEU A 196 -17.66 -17.54 -4.75
C LEU A 196 -16.31 -17.61 -5.45
N LEU A 197 -15.30 -16.91 -4.91
CA LEU A 197 -13.95 -16.92 -5.46
C LEU A 197 -13.36 -18.33 -5.48
N ARG A 198 -13.47 -19.07 -4.37
CA ARG A 198 -12.98 -20.45 -4.25
C ARG A 198 -13.67 -21.36 -5.25
N ASP A 199 -14.99 -21.31 -5.34
CA ASP A 199 -15.77 -22.14 -6.26
C ASP A 199 -15.45 -21.81 -7.72
N THR A 200 -15.37 -20.52 -8.05
CA THR A 200 -15.08 -20.05 -9.40
C THR A 200 -13.70 -20.49 -9.86
N LEU A 201 -12.67 -20.34 -9.02
CA LEU A 201 -11.31 -20.73 -9.39
C LEU A 201 -11.10 -22.24 -9.35
N ALA A 202 -11.73 -22.97 -8.42
CA ALA A 202 -11.66 -24.43 -8.37
C ALA A 202 -12.30 -25.10 -9.60
N GLY A 203 -13.39 -24.53 -10.13
CA GLY A 203 -14.02 -24.99 -11.38
C GLY A 203 -13.34 -24.48 -12.65
N SER A 204 -12.37 -23.58 -12.53
CA SER A 204 -11.71 -22.94 -13.68
C SER A 204 -10.54 -23.77 -14.21
N LYS A 205 -10.12 -23.47 -15.45
CA LYS A 205 -8.85 -23.96 -16.01
C LYS A 205 -7.68 -23.00 -15.77
N ALA A 206 -7.87 -21.99 -14.91
CA ALA A 206 -6.89 -20.93 -14.68
C ALA A 206 -5.65 -21.48 -13.94
N LYS A 207 -4.63 -21.86 -14.70
CA LYS A 207 -3.41 -22.49 -14.18
C LYS A 207 -2.54 -21.54 -13.34
N TYR A 208 -2.65 -20.23 -13.58
CA TYR A 208 -1.82 -19.20 -12.97
C TYR A 208 -2.58 -18.33 -11.99
N ALA A 209 -3.75 -18.76 -11.52
CA ALA A 209 -4.56 -18.03 -10.56
C ALA A 209 -5.09 -18.94 -9.47
N GLU A 210 -4.98 -18.50 -8.22
CA GLU A 210 -5.49 -19.24 -7.07
C GLU A 210 -6.05 -18.28 -6.01
N PRO A 211 -7.03 -18.71 -5.20
CA PRO A 211 -7.48 -17.92 -4.06
C PRO A 211 -6.33 -17.73 -3.06
N HIS A 212 -6.08 -16.49 -2.67
CA HIS A 212 -5.14 -16.16 -1.61
C HIS A 212 -5.63 -16.70 -0.27
N ALA A 213 -4.77 -17.39 0.46
CA ALA A 213 -5.13 -18.08 1.69
C ALA A 213 -5.64 -17.09 2.76
N GLN A 214 -6.80 -17.41 3.33
CA GLN A 214 -7.45 -16.65 4.41
C GLN A 214 -7.66 -17.56 5.63
N GLN A 215 -7.39 -17.05 6.82
CA GLN A 215 -7.67 -17.72 8.09
C GLN A 215 -8.29 -16.75 9.10
N LEU A 216 -8.99 -17.26 10.11
CA LEU A 216 -9.54 -16.39 11.16
C LEU A 216 -8.46 -15.99 12.16
N CYS A 217 -8.38 -14.69 12.46
CA CYS A 217 -7.65 -14.14 13.58
C CYS A 217 -8.42 -14.45 14.85
N ARG A 218 -7.88 -15.32 15.72
CA ARG A 218 -8.56 -15.73 16.96
C ARG A 218 -8.49 -14.63 18.01
N ASP A 219 -7.32 -14.03 18.12
CA ASP A 219 -6.98 -12.97 19.07
C ASP A 219 -5.67 -12.27 18.62
N ILE A 220 -5.30 -11.20 19.34
CA ILE A 220 -4.07 -10.46 19.08
C ILE A 220 -2.80 -11.31 19.24
N ALA A 221 -2.79 -12.31 20.13
CA ALA A 221 -1.62 -13.18 20.31
C ALA A 221 -1.39 -14.08 19.08
N SER A 222 -2.47 -14.61 18.50
CA SER A 222 -2.45 -15.39 17.26
C SER A 222 -2.03 -14.53 16.07
N LEU A 223 -2.49 -13.28 15.99
CA LEU A 223 -2.07 -12.31 14.98
C LEU A 223 -0.57 -12.01 15.08
N ARG A 224 -0.04 -11.75 16.28
CA ARG A 224 1.39 -11.49 16.50
C ARG A 224 2.26 -12.71 16.18
N THR A 225 1.77 -13.90 16.52
CA THR A 225 2.45 -15.17 16.21
C THR A 225 2.54 -15.37 14.70
N GLU A 226 1.42 -15.15 13.99
CA GLU A 226 1.38 -15.29 12.55
C GLU A 226 2.22 -14.22 11.84
N LEU A 227 2.18 -12.97 12.32
CA LEU A 227 2.99 -11.87 11.80
C LEU A 227 4.47 -12.23 11.89
N SER A 228 4.92 -12.65 13.08
CA SER A 228 6.30 -13.09 13.32
C SER A 228 6.70 -14.25 12.40
N ARG A 229 5.80 -15.22 12.20
CA ARG A 229 6.04 -16.36 11.31
C ARG A 229 6.20 -15.93 9.86
N VAL A 230 5.31 -15.06 9.36
CA VAL A 230 5.35 -14.54 7.98
C VAL A 230 6.63 -13.74 7.75
N GLU A 231 7.01 -12.88 8.69
CA GLU A 231 8.24 -12.08 8.62
C GLU A 231 9.50 -12.94 8.66
N ALA A 232 9.53 -13.97 9.52
CA ALA A 232 10.64 -14.92 9.57
C ALA A 232 10.85 -15.66 8.24
N LEU A 233 9.78 -15.85 7.47
CA LEU A 233 9.83 -16.42 6.13
C LEU A 233 10.09 -15.37 5.02
N GLY A 234 10.22 -14.09 5.38
CA GLY A 234 10.48 -12.98 4.47
C GLY A 234 9.25 -12.31 3.86
N GLY A 235 8.06 -12.52 4.41
CA GLY A 235 6.83 -11.86 3.98
C GLY A 235 6.74 -10.43 4.51
N GLU A 236 5.84 -9.62 3.93
CA GLU A 236 5.78 -8.17 4.19
C GLU A 236 4.96 -7.79 5.42
N GLY A 237 4.09 -8.68 5.89
CA GLY A 237 3.16 -8.42 6.99
C GLY A 237 1.85 -9.18 6.79
N LEU A 238 0.76 -8.65 7.35
CA LEU A 238 -0.57 -9.26 7.26
C LEU A 238 -1.62 -8.28 6.74
N MET A 239 -2.68 -8.81 6.14
CA MET A 239 -3.89 -8.10 5.75
C MET A 239 -5.07 -8.66 6.53
N LEU A 240 -5.86 -7.77 7.12
CA LEU A 240 -6.99 -8.10 7.99
C LEU A 240 -8.28 -7.56 7.38
N ARG A 241 -9.29 -8.40 7.26
CA ARG A 241 -10.58 -8.08 6.64
C ARG A 241 -11.73 -8.32 7.61
N GLN A 242 -12.58 -7.31 7.76
CA GLN A 242 -13.72 -7.37 8.68
C GLN A 242 -14.76 -8.39 8.18
N PRO A 243 -15.28 -9.26 9.06
CA PRO A 243 -16.35 -10.20 8.72
C PRO A 243 -17.61 -9.50 8.21
N GLY A 244 -18.28 -10.09 7.24
CA GLY A 244 -19.51 -9.54 6.63
C GLY A 244 -19.32 -8.23 5.87
N SER A 245 -18.09 -7.70 5.76
CA SER A 245 -17.88 -6.39 5.15
C SER A 245 -18.12 -6.39 3.64
N LYS A 246 -18.88 -5.39 3.18
CA LYS A 246 -19.10 -5.16 1.76
C LYS A 246 -17.80 -4.73 1.06
N TYR A 247 -17.76 -4.92 -0.26
CA TYR A 247 -16.71 -4.31 -1.08
C TYR A 247 -17.03 -2.82 -1.26
N ALA A 248 -16.08 -1.94 -0.92
CA ALA A 248 -16.24 -0.50 -1.05
C ALA A 248 -15.00 0.08 -1.72
N ALA A 249 -15.16 0.68 -2.91
CA ALA A 249 -14.05 1.32 -3.59
C ALA A 249 -13.54 2.51 -2.76
N GLY A 250 -12.22 2.66 -2.71
CA GLY A 250 -11.56 3.66 -1.88
C GLY A 250 -11.01 3.09 -0.57
N ARG A 251 -10.50 3.99 0.27
CA ARG A 251 -9.88 3.62 1.55
C ARG A 251 -10.94 3.29 2.59
N SER A 252 -10.79 2.18 3.27
CA SER A 252 -11.77 1.67 4.23
C SER A 252 -11.09 1.12 5.48
N SER A 253 -11.70 1.34 6.63
CA SER A 253 -11.35 0.71 7.91
C SER A 253 -11.73 -0.77 7.95
N THR A 254 -12.58 -1.25 7.04
CA THR A 254 -12.96 -2.67 6.94
C THR A 254 -11.82 -3.56 6.42
N LEU A 255 -10.77 -2.97 5.84
CA LEU A 255 -9.56 -3.66 5.39
C LEU A 255 -8.35 -2.98 6.01
N LEU A 256 -7.59 -3.72 6.81
CA LEU A 256 -6.43 -3.23 7.52
C LEU A 256 -5.16 -3.92 7.01
N LYS A 257 -4.06 -3.17 6.96
CA LYS A 257 -2.72 -3.71 6.82
C LYS A 257 -2.03 -3.66 8.18
N VAL A 258 -1.46 -4.78 8.57
CA VAL A 258 -0.68 -4.96 9.78
C VAL A 258 0.77 -5.13 9.36
N LYS A 259 1.64 -4.29 9.91
CA LYS A 259 3.08 -4.35 9.69
C LYS A 259 3.78 -4.25 11.03
N THR A 260 4.89 -4.95 11.20
CA THR A 260 5.76 -4.69 12.34
C THR A 260 6.40 -3.33 12.17
N PHE A 261 6.43 -2.61 13.26
CA PHE A 261 7.13 -1.36 13.38
C PHE A 261 8.19 -1.53 14.46
N HIS A 262 9.42 -1.17 14.12
CA HIS A 262 10.54 -1.12 15.02
C HIS A 262 10.75 0.32 15.47
N ASP A 263 10.92 0.52 16.77
CA ASP A 263 11.33 1.80 17.33
C ASP A 263 12.84 1.77 17.54
N ALA A 264 13.51 2.85 17.14
CA ALA A 264 14.93 3.06 17.36
C ALA A 264 15.20 4.53 17.64
N GLU A 265 16.44 4.81 18.04
CA GLU A 265 16.88 6.15 18.38
C GLU A 265 17.89 6.67 17.37
N ALA A 266 17.78 7.95 17.05
CA ALA A 266 18.73 8.65 16.19
C ALA A 266 18.99 10.06 16.71
N MET A 267 20.22 10.53 16.54
CA MET A 267 20.59 11.91 16.86
C MET A 267 20.26 12.81 15.69
N VAL A 268 19.62 13.96 15.94
CA VAL A 268 19.38 14.99 14.93
C VAL A 268 20.71 15.66 14.57
N ILE A 269 21.08 15.62 13.29
CA ILE A 269 22.30 16.23 12.75
C ILE A 269 22.00 17.43 11.85
N GLY A 270 20.75 17.65 11.47
CA GLY A 270 20.35 18.80 10.67
C GLY A 270 18.85 18.85 10.42
N HIS A 271 18.40 19.96 9.85
CA HIS A 271 17.03 20.17 9.40
C HIS A 271 17.02 20.33 7.88
N GLN A 272 15.98 19.80 7.25
CA GLN A 272 15.71 19.99 5.84
C GLN A 272 14.42 20.79 5.68
N ASP A 273 14.49 21.86 4.88
CA ASP A 273 13.35 22.74 4.63
C ASP A 273 12.20 22.01 3.93
N GLY A 274 10.98 22.33 4.36
CA GLY A 274 9.77 21.81 3.76
C GLY A 274 9.47 22.44 2.41
N LEU A 275 8.82 21.66 1.55
CA LEU A 275 8.28 22.10 0.27
C LEU A 275 6.74 22.09 0.31
N GLY A 276 6.09 22.79 -0.61
CA GLY A 276 4.63 22.84 -0.72
C GLY A 276 3.97 23.34 0.58
N LYS A 277 3.05 22.55 1.16
CA LYS A 277 2.35 22.86 2.41
C LYS A 277 3.26 23.02 3.65
N HIS A 278 4.53 22.65 3.53
CA HIS A 278 5.54 22.80 4.58
C HIS A 278 6.61 23.85 4.25
N LYS A 279 6.40 24.68 3.21
CA LYS A 279 7.32 25.79 2.90
C LYS A 279 7.46 26.73 4.10
N GLY A 280 8.71 27.09 4.44
CA GLY A 280 9.03 27.96 5.58
C GLY A 280 9.00 27.27 6.95
N ARG A 281 8.85 25.94 7.01
CA ARG A 281 8.89 25.14 8.23
C ARG A 281 9.59 23.79 7.97
N LEU A 282 9.75 22.97 9.02
CA LEU A 282 10.46 21.69 8.91
C LEU A 282 9.81 20.77 7.86
N GLY A 283 10.61 20.37 6.86
CA GLY A 283 10.30 19.28 5.95
C GLY A 283 10.64 17.93 6.57
N ALA A 284 11.91 17.76 6.95
CA ALA A 284 12.44 16.54 7.54
C ALA A 284 13.60 16.81 8.50
N LEU A 285 13.81 15.94 9.49
CA LEU A 285 15.04 15.90 10.28
C LEU A 285 16.07 15.05 9.53
N LEU A 286 17.29 15.54 9.38
CA LEU A 286 18.45 14.71 9.05
C LEU A 286 18.97 14.12 10.36
N VAL A 287 19.07 12.79 10.41
CA VAL A 287 19.43 12.08 11.63
C VAL A 287 20.54 11.07 11.40
N LYS A 288 21.21 10.67 12.48
CA LYS A 288 22.32 9.72 12.48
C LYS A 288 22.11 8.65 13.56
N LEU A 289 22.21 7.37 13.18
CA LEU A 289 22.25 6.24 14.12
C LEU A 289 23.62 6.14 14.82
N ALA A 290 23.68 5.34 15.88
CA ALA A 290 24.92 5.10 16.63
C ALA A 290 26.04 4.49 15.76
N ASP A 291 25.69 3.68 14.76
CA ASP A 291 26.64 3.07 13.81
C ASP A 291 27.15 4.04 12.73
N GLY A 292 26.63 5.27 12.71
CA GLY A 292 27.00 6.31 11.75
C GLY A 292 26.07 6.46 10.55
N THR A 293 25.10 5.56 10.38
CA THR A 293 24.13 5.60 9.28
C THR A 293 23.29 6.87 9.33
N GLN A 294 23.24 7.61 8.21
CA GLN A 294 22.50 8.86 8.09
C GLN A 294 21.29 8.71 7.17
N PHE A 295 20.17 9.30 7.57
CA PHE A 295 18.94 9.28 6.81
C PHE A 295 18.01 10.44 7.22
N ALA A 296 16.92 10.62 6.48
CA ALA A 296 15.93 11.67 6.74
C ALA A 296 14.65 11.10 7.34
N VAL A 297 14.09 11.78 8.35
CA VAL A 297 12.77 11.50 8.93
C VAL A 297 11.83 12.64 8.57
N GLY A 298 10.90 12.42 7.64
CA GLY A 298 10.03 13.46 7.08
C GLY A 298 8.56 13.42 7.53
N THR A 299 8.15 12.38 8.26
CA THR A 299 6.76 12.15 8.68
C THR A 299 6.69 11.92 10.19
N GLY A 300 5.49 11.97 10.77
CA GLY A 300 5.27 11.76 12.21
C GLY A 300 5.21 13.04 13.05
N PHE A 301 5.54 14.19 12.46
CA PHE A 301 5.45 15.49 13.14
C PHE A 301 4.04 16.07 13.08
N SER A 302 3.57 16.60 14.21
CA SER A 302 2.47 17.55 14.27
C SER A 302 2.85 18.90 13.62
N ASP A 303 1.85 19.73 13.29
CA ASP A 303 2.12 21.05 12.74
C ASP A 303 2.91 21.95 13.71
N LYS A 304 2.67 21.79 15.02
CA LYS A 304 3.43 22.46 16.08
C LYS A 304 4.90 22.07 16.05
N GLU A 305 5.19 20.77 15.94
CA GLU A 305 6.57 20.27 15.85
C GLU A 305 7.25 20.65 14.53
N ARG A 306 6.49 20.88 13.45
CA ARG A 306 7.08 21.44 12.22
C ARG A 306 7.47 22.91 12.36
N GLY A 307 6.72 23.67 13.15
CA GLY A 307 7.05 25.07 13.48
C GLY A 307 8.17 25.19 14.51
N ALA A 308 8.28 24.22 15.42
CA ALA A 308 9.32 24.16 16.44
C ALA A 308 9.97 22.75 16.45
N PRO A 309 10.88 22.47 15.49
CA PRO A 309 11.45 21.14 15.33
C PRO A 309 12.46 20.80 16.45
N PRO A 310 12.66 19.51 16.75
CA PRO A 310 13.73 19.06 17.65
C PRO A 310 15.09 19.62 17.23
N ALA A 311 15.82 20.24 18.16
CA ALA A 311 17.09 20.88 17.88
C ALA A 311 18.16 19.89 17.39
N VAL A 312 19.13 20.39 16.62
CA VAL A 312 20.35 19.62 16.28
C VAL A 312 21.04 19.20 17.58
N GLY A 313 21.46 17.93 17.65
CA GLY A 313 22.01 17.30 18.84
C GLY A 313 20.99 16.57 19.72
N ALA A 314 19.68 16.79 19.52
CA ALA A 314 18.65 16.04 20.25
C ALA A 314 18.61 14.57 19.80
N THR A 315 18.34 13.65 20.74
CA THR A 315 18.00 12.26 20.42
C THR A 315 16.50 12.15 20.25
N ILE A 316 16.07 11.61 19.12
CA ILE A 316 14.67 11.30 18.85
C ILE A 316 14.45 9.79 18.85
N THR A 317 13.26 9.39 19.28
CA THR A 317 12.72 8.06 18.94
C THR A 317 12.01 8.18 17.59
N PHE A 318 12.35 7.27 16.69
CA PHE A 318 11.69 7.14 15.40
C PHE A 318 11.27 5.69 15.19
N ARG A 319 10.21 5.51 14.42
CA ARG A 319 9.60 4.24 14.09
C ARG A 319 9.85 3.91 12.63
N TYR A 320 10.24 2.68 12.30
CA TYR A 320 10.49 2.22 10.94
C TYR A 320 9.94 0.81 10.72
N GLN A 321 9.78 0.38 9.45
CA GLN A 321 9.19 -0.93 9.15
C GLN A 321 10.25 -2.02 8.96
N GLU A 322 11.32 -1.70 8.24
CA GLU A 322 12.38 -2.64 7.89
C GLU A 322 13.68 -1.88 7.60
N LEU A 323 14.80 -2.59 7.52
CA LEU A 323 16.07 -2.02 7.04
C LEU A 323 16.24 -2.33 5.55
N SER A 324 16.85 -1.40 4.81
CA SER A 324 17.39 -1.71 3.48
C SER A 324 18.59 -2.68 3.56
N GLU A 325 19.03 -3.24 2.44
CA GLU A 325 20.25 -4.08 2.40
C GLU A 325 21.49 -3.36 2.97
N ALA A 326 21.52 -2.03 2.88
CA ALA A 326 22.58 -1.19 3.42
C ALA A 326 22.36 -0.80 4.91
N GLY A 327 21.40 -1.40 5.60
CA GLY A 327 21.11 -1.13 7.01
C GLY A 327 20.33 0.17 7.27
N VAL A 328 19.90 0.89 6.24
CA VAL A 328 19.14 2.16 6.40
C VAL A 328 17.67 1.87 6.71
N PRO A 329 17.09 2.44 7.78
CA PRO A 329 15.67 2.32 8.09
C PRO A 329 14.75 2.78 6.95
N ARG A 330 13.77 1.95 6.57
CA ARG A 330 12.75 2.26 5.56
C ARG A 330 11.46 2.74 6.20
N PHE A 331 10.89 3.76 5.56
CA PHE A 331 9.68 4.46 5.99
C PHE A 331 9.74 5.00 7.44
N PRO A 332 10.83 5.71 7.81
CA PRO A 332 10.98 6.20 9.16
C PRO A 332 9.99 7.34 9.45
N SER A 333 9.35 7.27 10.62
CA SER A 333 8.42 8.28 11.13
C SER A 333 8.83 8.70 12.53
N TYR A 334 8.84 10.00 12.78
CA TYR A 334 9.12 10.56 14.10
C TYR A 334 8.06 10.12 15.11
N VAL A 335 8.50 9.80 16.34
CA VAL A 335 7.63 9.45 17.47
C VAL A 335 7.71 10.52 18.55
N GLY A 336 8.92 10.96 18.91
CA GLY A 336 9.11 11.94 19.98
C GLY A 336 10.58 12.25 20.24
N VAL A 337 10.84 13.35 20.96
CA VAL A 337 12.17 13.60 21.55
C VAL A 337 12.32 12.71 22.78
N ARG A 338 13.48 12.07 22.94
CA ARG A 338 13.78 11.27 24.13
C ARG A 338 14.00 12.18 25.33
N THR A 339 13.23 11.98 26.41
CA THR A 339 13.25 12.85 27.59
C THR A 339 14.18 12.42 28.72
N ASP A 340 14.90 11.30 28.57
CA ASP A 340 15.72 10.76 29.67
C ASP A 340 17.20 11.16 29.53
N GLY A 341 17.72 11.74 30.61
CA GLY A 341 19.01 12.42 30.68
C GLY A 341 20.25 11.51 30.58
N LYS A 342 21.26 12.03 29.87
CA LYS A 342 22.65 11.54 29.70
C LYS A 342 22.83 10.15 29.03
N THR A 343 23.77 10.14 28.11
CA THR A 343 24.20 9.03 27.25
C THR A 343 24.80 7.88 28.03
N ASN A 344 24.34 6.65 27.76
CA ASN A 344 25.18 5.45 27.75
C ASN A 344 24.80 4.62 26.52
N GLY A 345 25.80 4.24 25.74
CA GLY A 345 25.63 3.53 24.47
C GLY A 345 25.41 2.02 24.62
N GLY A 346 24.83 1.44 23.55
CA GLY A 346 24.67 -0.01 23.32
C GLY A 346 23.38 -0.56 23.92
N VAL A 347 22.56 -1.34 23.21
CA VAL A 347 22.89 -2.48 22.34
C VAL A 347 21.86 -2.64 21.23
N VAL A 348 22.32 -2.92 20.00
CA VAL A 348 21.49 -3.47 18.90
C VAL A 348 21.71 -4.99 18.88
N PRO A 349 20.66 -5.83 18.82
CA PRO A 349 20.84 -7.27 18.66
C PRO A 349 21.33 -7.58 17.24
N SER A 350 22.56 -8.09 17.14
CA SER A 350 23.09 -8.71 15.94
C SER A 350 22.31 -10.00 15.64
N GLY A 351 21.80 -10.15 14.41
CA GLY A 351 21.15 -11.38 13.96
C GLY A 351 22.08 -12.60 14.01
N PRO A 352 21.55 -13.83 14.12
CA PRO A 352 22.38 -15.01 14.29
C PRO A 352 23.08 -15.37 12.97
N ALA A 353 24.41 -15.41 13.03
CA ALA A 353 25.24 -16.09 12.05
C ALA A 353 25.14 -17.61 12.23
N ALA A 354 25.18 -18.32 11.11
CA ALA A 354 25.13 -19.77 11.02
C ALA A 354 26.27 -20.45 11.81
N THR A 355 25.96 -21.53 12.52
CA THR A 355 26.94 -22.54 12.90
C THR A 355 26.33 -23.93 12.80
N THR A 356 27.11 -24.81 12.19
CA THR A 356 26.82 -26.18 11.80
C THR A 356 26.91 -27.18 12.97
N SER A 357 26.03 -28.19 12.91
CA SER A 357 26.19 -29.60 13.30
C SER A 357 26.58 -30.00 14.74
N GLY A 358 25.72 -30.82 15.36
CA GLY A 358 26.06 -31.75 16.46
C GLY A 358 24.86 -32.56 16.93
N LYS A 359 24.88 -33.88 16.73
CA LYS A 359 23.82 -34.88 17.06
C LYS A 359 23.79 -35.27 18.55
N ALA A 360 22.70 -35.96 18.92
CA ALA A 360 22.45 -36.90 20.05
C ALA A 360 21.81 -36.29 21.31
N ALA A 361 20.97 -36.96 22.10
CA ALA A 361 20.12 -38.16 21.98
C ALA A 361 19.22 -38.17 23.25
N ALA A 362 18.06 -38.83 23.10
CA ALA A 362 16.98 -39.06 24.05
C ALA A 362 17.33 -39.31 25.54
N THR A 363 16.41 -38.91 26.44
CA THR A 363 15.96 -39.78 27.54
C THR A 363 14.52 -39.46 27.97
N LYS A 364 13.74 -40.53 28.20
CA LYS A 364 12.34 -40.56 28.63
C LYS A 364 12.22 -40.30 30.14
N SER A 365 11.08 -39.78 30.60
CA SER A 365 10.40 -40.38 31.76
C SER A 365 8.92 -39.98 31.82
N SER A 366 8.11 -41.00 32.05
CA SER A 366 6.67 -41.03 32.15
C SER A 366 6.23 -40.81 33.60
N THR A 367 5.03 -40.28 33.85
CA THR A 367 4.16 -40.75 34.95
C THR A 367 2.69 -40.43 34.63
N VAL A 368 1.90 -41.50 34.65
CA VAL A 368 0.42 -41.60 34.57
C VAL A 368 -0.12 -41.51 36.00
N VAL A 369 -1.32 -40.97 36.29
CA VAL A 369 -2.56 -41.74 36.62
C VAL A 369 -3.70 -40.74 36.91
N GLN A 370 -4.76 -40.76 36.09
CA GLN A 370 -6.18 -41.15 36.36
C GLN A 370 -6.79 -40.81 37.77
N VAL A 371 -8.07 -40.55 38.02
CA VAL A 371 -9.41 -40.94 37.48
C VAL A 371 -10.45 -39.97 38.07
N GLY A 372 -11.63 -39.74 37.44
CA GLY A 372 -12.73 -39.06 38.16
C GLY A 372 -14.05 -38.70 37.43
N ARG A 373 -14.60 -39.63 36.63
CA ARG A 373 -16.01 -39.83 36.17
C ARG A 373 -17.16 -39.00 36.80
N ALA A 374 -18.07 -38.44 35.97
CA ALA A 374 -19.55 -38.70 35.95
C ALA A 374 -20.36 -37.74 35.04
N LEU A 375 -21.27 -38.32 34.25
CA LEU A 375 -22.39 -37.75 33.43
C LEU A 375 -23.69 -37.69 34.30
N PRO A 376 -24.93 -37.33 33.83
CA PRO A 376 -25.42 -37.05 32.46
C PRO A 376 -26.46 -35.90 32.25
N ALA A 377 -26.67 -35.62 30.95
CA ALA A 377 -27.89 -35.35 30.16
C ALA A 377 -29.18 -34.71 30.75
N GLY A 378 -29.78 -33.84 29.94
CA GLY A 378 -31.21 -33.50 29.93
C GLY A 378 -31.60 -32.80 28.61
N GLU A 379 -32.40 -33.47 27.79
CA GLU A 379 -32.99 -33.03 26.52
C GLU A 379 -34.19 -32.07 26.74
N THR A 380 -34.54 -31.22 25.75
CA THR A 380 -35.87 -31.09 25.12
C THR A 380 -35.96 -29.85 24.18
N GLU A 381 -36.35 -30.11 22.92
CA GLU A 381 -36.91 -29.19 21.90
C GLU A 381 -38.46 -29.15 22.03
N PRO A 382 -39.28 -28.53 21.15
CA PRO A 382 -39.19 -27.31 20.30
C PRO A 382 -40.44 -26.39 20.46
N GLY A 383 -40.47 -25.21 19.81
CA GLY A 383 -41.70 -24.39 19.73
C GLY A 383 -41.69 -23.41 18.55
N THR A 384 -42.77 -23.43 17.78
CA THR A 384 -42.96 -22.89 16.42
C THR A 384 -43.62 -21.50 16.36
N ASN A 385 -43.65 -20.94 15.13
CA ASN A 385 -44.52 -19.89 14.55
C ASN A 385 -43.99 -18.43 14.51
N GLY A 386 -43.75 -17.94 13.28
CA GLY A 386 -43.96 -16.53 12.92
C GLY A 386 -45.42 -16.28 12.49
N PRO A 387 -45.78 -15.20 11.76
CA PRO A 387 -45.10 -13.93 11.50
C PRO A 387 -45.97 -12.70 11.89
N SER A 388 -45.40 -11.49 11.97
CA SER A 388 -46.22 -10.28 11.78
C SER A 388 -45.42 -9.09 11.27
N SER A 389 -45.82 -8.64 10.09
CA SER A 389 -45.48 -7.40 9.41
C SER A 389 -45.97 -6.18 10.19
N LYS A 390 -45.13 -5.15 10.36
CA LYS A 390 -45.58 -3.74 10.31
C LYS A 390 -44.53 -2.87 9.64
N THR A 391 -44.96 -2.35 8.50
CA THR A 391 -44.47 -1.18 7.78
C THR A 391 -44.47 0.06 8.68
N GLY A 392 -43.48 0.92 8.51
CA GLY A 392 -43.34 2.18 9.22
C GLY A 392 -42.27 3.05 8.57
N GLU A 393 -42.60 3.64 7.43
CA GLU A 393 -41.88 4.80 6.90
C GLU A 393 -41.96 5.94 7.93
N SER A 394 -40.80 6.47 8.33
CA SER A 394 -40.70 7.80 8.92
C SER A 394 -39.66 8.59 8.12
N GLY A 395 -40.14 9.25 7.07
CA GLY A 395 -39.39 10.28 6.37
C GLY A 395 -39.21 11.47 7.30
N SER A 396 -38.01 11.63 7.87
CA SER A 396 -37.58 12.92 8.40
C SER A 396 -37.19 13.79 7.22
N ASN A 397 -38.08 14.72 6.86
CA ASN A 397 -37.84 15.76 5.88
C ASN A 397 -36.89 16.80 6.51
N VAL A 398 -35.59 16.48 6.56
CA VAL A 398 -34.55 17.40 7.01
C VAL A 398 -34.12 18.23 5.80
N ALA A 399 -34.38 19.55 5.86
CA ALA A 399 -33.93 20.48 4.83
C ALA A 399 -32.42 20.30 4.58
N PRO A 400 -31.96 20.33 3.31
CA PRO A 400 -30.55 20.13 2.99
C PRO A 400 -29.68 21.15 3.74
N PRO A 401 -28.53 20.73 4.30
CA PRO A 401 -27.70 21.61 5.11
C PRO A 401 -27.27 22.84 4.30
N ALA A 402 -27.47 24.03 4.86
CA ALA A 402 -26.90 25.26 4.31
C ALA A 402 -25.37 25.16 4.37
N PHE A 403 -24.73 25.12 3.20
CA PHE A 403 -23.28 25.08 3.09
C PHE A 403 -22.73 26.51 3.08
N ARG A 404 -21.70 26.74 3.88
CA ARG A 404 -20.85 27.94 3.82
C ARG A 404 -19.67 27.63 2.89
N ARG A 405 -19.41 28.50 1.93
CA ARG A 405 -18.40 28.30 0.88
C ARG A 405 -17.21 29.21 1.07
N PHE A 406 -16.03 28.65 0.87
CA PHE A 406 -14.76 29.32 1.01
C PHE A 406 -13.91 29.04 -0.23
N GLU A 407 -13.27 30.04 -0.77
CA GLU A 407 -12.45 29.94 -1.98
C GLU A 407 -11.01 30.37 -1.72
N TYR A 408 -10.08 29.69 -2.39
CA TYR A 408 -8.66 30.00 -2.36
C TYR A 408 -8.17 30.17 -3.79
N ASN A 409 -7.59 31.33 -4.07
CA ASN A 409 -7.05 31.66 -5.38
C ASN A 409 -5.59 32.12 -5.26
N ASP A 410 -4.69 31.44 -5.96
CA ASP A 410 -3.31 31.89 -6.21
C ASP A 410 -2.98 31.84 -7.71
N GLU A 411 -1.76 32.22 -8.10
CA GLU A 411 -1.32 32.25 -9.51
C GLU A 411 -1.40 30.89 -10.24
N LYS A 412 -1.57 29.77 -9.52
CA LYS A 412 -1.51 28.41 -10.09
C LYS A 412 -2.71 27.53 -9.71
N SER A 413 -3.59 27.97 -8.83
CA SER A 413 -4.65 27.16 -8.26
C SER A 413 -5.84 27.99 -7.79
N SER A 414 -7.03 27.51 -8.18
CA SER A 414 -8.34 28.02 -7.77
C SER A 414 -9.11 26.88 -7.14
N LYS A 415 -9.35 26.94 -5.83
CA LYS A 415 -9.94 25.84 -5.05
C LYS A 415 -11.13 26.36 -4.25
N PHE A 416 -12.08 25.48 -4.02
CA PHE A 416 -13.18 25.73 -3.11
C PHE A 416 -13.16 24.70 -1.97
N TRP A 417 -13.68 25.13 -0.83
CA TRP A 417 -13.97 24.31 0.32
C TRP A 417 -15.30 24.77 0.91
N GLU A 418 -16.19 23.84 1.23
CA GLU A 418 -17.51 24.11 1.78
C GLU A 418 -17.69 23.32 3.05
N VAL A 419 -18.47 23.87 3.99
CA VAL A 419 -18.90 23.16 5.19
C VAL A 419 -20.38 23.40 5.45
N GLY A 420 -21.11 22.32 5.67
CA GLY A 420 -22.52 22.32 6.01
C GLY A 420 -22.76 21.45 7.23
N ARG A 421 -23.76 21.82 8.05
CA ARG A 421 -24.15 21.05 9.23
C ARG A 421 -25.63 20.68 9.13
N SER A 422 -25.94 19.42 9.42
CA SER A 422 -27.31 18.92 9.54
C SER A 422 -27.44 18.13 10.84
N GLY A 423 -28.09 18.72 11.85
CA GLY A 423 -28.14 18.13 13.20
C GLY A 423 -26.75 17.86 13.77
N CYS A 424 -26.46 16.58 14.02
CA CYS A 424 -25.19 16.09 14.54
C CYS A 424 -24.12 15.83 13.46
N ASP A 425 -24.43 16.00 12.18
CA ASP A 425 -23.52 15.75 11.07
C ASP A 425 -22.85 17.03 10.59
N VAL A 426 -21.54 16.96 10.38
CA VAL A 426 -20.77 17.98 9.66
C VAL A 426 -20.30 17.39 8.33
N THR A 427 -20.71 17.99 7.23
CA THR A 427 -20.28 17.65 5.89
C THR A 427 -19.33 18.72 5.37
N THR A 428 -18.17 18.30 4.88
CA THR A 428 -17.22 19.16 4.18
C THR A 428 -17.13 18.75 2.72
N LYS A 429 -17.05 19.72 1.82
CA LYS A 429 -16.78 19.50 0.38
C LYS A 429 -15.57 20.30 -0.05
N TRP A 430 -14.78 19.82 -1.00
CA TRP A 430 -13.64 20.58 -1.52
C TRP A 430 -13.22 20.13 -2.91
N GLY A 431 -12.61 21.04 -3.67
CA GLY A 431 -12.16 20.73 -5.01
C GLY A 431 -11.51 21.91 -5.70
N ARG A 432 -11.19 21.73 -6.98
CA ARG A 432 -10.85 22.86 -7.85
C ARG A 432 -12.13 23.60 -8.22
N ILE A 433 -12.12 24.93 -8.25
CA ILE A 433 -13.27 25.72 -8.72
C ILE A 433 -13.60 25.28 -10.16
N GLY A 434 -14.87 24.90 -10.40
CA GLY A 434 -15.34 24.32 -11.67
C GLY A 434 -15.32 22.79 -11.76
N SER A 435 -14.89 22.07 -10.71
CA SER A 435 -14.98 20.60 -10.63
C SER A 435 -16.09 20.15 -9.67
N ALA A 436 -16.55 18.90 -9.80
CA ALA A 436 -17.55 18.31 -8.89
C ALA A 436 -17.07 18.22 -7.43
N GLY A 437 -15.75 18.31 -7.19
CA GLY A 437 -15.16 18.22 -5.86
C GLY A 437 -15.28 16.84 -5.21
N GLN A 438 -14.90 16.77 -3.94
CA GLN A 438 -14.99 15.62 -3.06
C GLN A 438 -15.76 16.01 -1.81
N SER A 439 -16.46 15.06 -1.18
CA SER A 439 -17.21 15.31 0.05
C SER A 439 -16.90 14.30 1.14
N LYS A 440 -16.92 14.74 2.40
CA LYS A 440 -16.79 13.89 3.58
C LYS A 440 -17.74 14.36 4.68
N SER A 441 -18.52 13.44 5.21
CA SER A 441 -19.40 13.67 6.36
C SER A 441 -18.86 12.99 7.61
N LYS A 442 -19.06 13.61 8.77
CA LYS A 442 -18.74 13.04 10.08
C LYS A 442 -19.87 13.35 11.06
N THR A 443 -20.34 12.32 11.76
CA THR A 443 -21.36 12.40 12.81
C THR A 443 -20.71 12.63 14.17
N PHE A 444 -21.30 13.51 14.98
CA PHE A 444 -20.87 13.83 16.33
C PHE A 444 -21.90 13.38 17.37
N ALA A 445 -21.49 13.32 18.64
CA ALA A 445 -22.36 12.85 19.72
C ALA A 445 -23.59 13.75 19.95
N ASN A 446 -23.49 15.03 19.62
CA ASN A 446 -24.58 16.00 19.72
C ASN A 446 -24.35 17.19 18.77
N GLU A 447 -25.38 18.03 18.63
CA GLU A 447 -25.35 19.20 17.75
C GLU A 447 -24.30 20.24 18.14
N ASP A 448 -24.07 20.43 19.44
CA ASP A 448 -23.06 21.39 19.93
C ASP A 448 -21.64 20.96 19.55
N ALA A 449 -21.34 19.66 19.60
CA ALA A 449 -20.08 19.10 19.14
C ALA A 449 -19.90 19.26 17.62
N ALA A 450 -20.98 19.05 16.85
CA ALA A 450 -20.98 19.29 15.41
C ALA A 450 -20.75 20.78 15.09
N LYS A 451 -21.38 21.70 15.83
CA LYS A 451 -21.21 23.15 15.69
C LYS A 451 -19.77 23.58 15.98
N LYS A 452 -19.23 23.19 17.15
CA LYS A 452 -17.84 23.52 17.53
C LYS A 452 -16.83 22.98 16.50
N GLN A 453 -17.07 21.79 15.96
CA GLN A 453 -16.18 21.26 14.92
C GLN A 453 -16.29 22.05 13.61
N ALA A 454 -17.48 22.43 13.18
CA ALA A 454 -17.65 23.23 11.97
C ALA A 454 -16.97 24.60 12.10
N GLU A 455 -17.12 25.27 13.24
CA GLU A 455 -16.46 26.56 13.53
C GLU A 455 -14.93 26.42 13.54
N LYS A 456 -14.40 25.36 14.18
CA LYS A 456 -12.97 25.05 14.17
C LYS A 456 -12.43 24.84 12.76
N LEU A 457 -13.15 24.10 11.92
CA LEU A 457 -12.74 23.86 10.53
C LEU A 457 -12.74 25.14 9.70
N ILE A 458 -13.68 26.04 9.96
CA ILE A 458 -13.73 27.36 9.31
C ILE A 458 -12.50 28.17 9.72
N GLU A 459 -12.21 28.27 11.03
CA GLU A 459 -11.04 29.00 11.54
C GLU A 459 -9.74 28.47 10.91
N GLU A 460 -9.57 27.15 10.86
CA GLU A 460 -8.44 26.49 10.19
C GLU A 460 -8.33 26.90 8.70
N LYS A 461 -9.46 26.92 7.96
CA LYS A 461 -9.46 27.23 6.53
C LYS A 461 -9.22 28.71 6.23
N THR A 462 -9.80 29.61 7.03
CA THR A 462 -9.48 31.04 6.95
C THR A 462 -8.02 31.30 7.29
N GLY A 463 -7.43 30.56 8.24
CA GLY A 463 -6.00 30.64 8.55
C GLY A 463 -5.08 30.12 7.42
N GLU A 464 -5.59 29.22 6.57
CA GLU A 464 -4.91 28.74 5.36
C GLU A 464 -5.06 29.69 4.15
N GLY A 465 -5.76 30.82 4.32
CA GLY A 465 -5.95 31.85 3.30
C GLY A 465 -7.16 31.63 2.39
N TYR A 466 -8.15 30.84 2.82
CA TYR A 466 -9.44 30.73 2.11
C TYR A 466 -10.38 31.85 2.57
N ASP A 467 -11.02 32.51 1.62
CA ASP A 467 -11.99 33.60 1.87
C ASP A 467 -13.42 33.09 1.71
N GLU A 468 -14.33 33.50 2.59
CA GLU A 468 -15.75 33.16 2.49
C GLU A 468 -16.43 33.95 1.35
N VAL A 469 -17.24 33.28 0.52
CA VAL A 469 -17.89 33.84 -0.68
C VAL A 469 -19.39 33.68 -0.71
#